data_AF-A0A7S4HKK7-F1
#
_entry.id   AF-A0A7S4HKK7-F1
#
_cell.length_a   1.000
_cell.length_b   1.000
_cell.length_c   1.000
_cell.angle_alpha   90.00
_cell.angle_beta   90.00
_cell.angle_gamma   90.00
#
_symmetry.space_group_name_H-M   'P 1'
#
loop_
_entity.id
_entity.type
_entity.pdbx_description
1 polymer ?
#
loop_
_entity_poly.entity_id
_entity_poly.type
_entity_poly.pdbx_seq_one_letter_code
_entity_poly.pdbx_strand_id
1 'polypeptide(L)'
;EMTVPSLLGIELEDPSYDPKKVPIEKLVRMDSKDVVQKAQQEMQHLKRHFLVVVLADPDGEPQEDKDPVISTDLTDSRQTFLGQCQACHWQFNTLRHAQYSTMMILNHIHNKP
;
A
#
# COMPACT_ATOMS: atom_id res chain seq x y z
N GLU A 1 4.32 10.17 2.87
CA GLU A 1 3.15 9.48 3.46
C GLU A 1 2.77 10.19 4.75
N MET A 2 1.48 10.26 5.11
CA MET A 2 1.06 10.81 6.42
C MET A 2 1.40 9.79 7.49
N THR A 3 2.44 10.06 8.27
CA THR A 3 2.97 9.14 9.27
C THR A 3 3.04 9.84 10.62
N VAL A 4 3.08 9.08 11.72
CA VAL A 4 3.22 9.65 13.07
C VAL A 4 4.43 10.61 13.17
N PRO A 5 5.60 10.31 12.57
CA PRO A 5 6.72 11.26 12.48
C PRO A 5 6.39 12.56 11.73
N SER A 6 5.72 12.50 10.56
CA SER A 6 5.37 13.71 9.81
C SER A 6 4.37 14.60 10.57
N LEU A 7 3.44 14.00 11.31
CA LEU A 7 2.54 14.71 12.25
C LEU A 7 3.26 15.26 13.48
N LEU A 8 4.52 14.90 13.72
CA LEU A 8 5.37 15.52 14.74
C LEU A 8 6.38 16.50 14.13
N GLY A 9 6.38 16.69 12.81
CA GLY A 9 7.31 17.56 12.09
C GLY A 9 8.72 16.97 12.02
N ILE A 10 8.81 15.64 12.13
CA ILE A 10 10.06 14.89 12.06
C ILE A 10 10.24 14.44 10.61
N GLU A 11 11.31 14.87 9.98
CA GLU A 11 11.70 14.43 8.64
C GLU A 11 12.33 13.03 8.73
N LEU A 12 11.84 12.09 7.91
CA LEU A 12 12.32 10.70 7.89
C LEU A 12 13.76 10.57 7.39
N GLU A 13 14.28 11.59 6.70
CA GLU A 13 15.62 11.64 6.13
C GLU A 13 16.67 12.25 7.07
N ASP A 14 16.27 12.70 8.28
CA ASP A 14 17.19 13.23 9.28
C ASP A 14 18.13 12.10 9.79
N PRO A 15 19.47 12.27 9.74
CA PRO A 15 20.44 11.29 10.27
C PRO A 15 20.22 10.91 11.74
N SER A 16 19.49 11.73 12.50
CA SER A 16 19.13 11.52 13.91
C SER A 16 17.85 10.69 14.10
N TYR A 17 17.11 10.36 13.02
CA TYR A 17 15.83 9.67 13.10
C TYR A 17 15.98 8.22 13.63
N ASP A 18 15.38 7.95 14.78
CA ASP A 18 15.25 6.61 15.36
C ASP A 18 13.75 6.23 15.43
N PRO A 19 13.28 5.26 14.63
CA PRO A 19 11.88 4.87 14.58
C PRO A 19 11.34 4.33 15.92
N LYS A 20 12.22 3.87 16.83
CA LYS A 20 11.81 3.41 18.17
C LYS A 20 11.71 4.54 19.19
N LYS A 21 12.21 5.75 18.89
CA LYS A 21 12.21 6.92 19.79
C LYS A 21 11.25 8.03 19.35
N VAL A 22 10.33 7.73 18.44
CA VAL A 22 9.29 8.69 18.05
C VAL A 22 8.47 9.04 19.29
N PRO A 23 8.36 10.32 19.69
CA PRO A 23 7.70 10.71 20.92
C PRO A 23 6.17 10.73 20.73
N ILE A 24 5.58 9.54 20.61
CA ILE A 24 4.14 9.34 20.35
C ILE A 24 3.29 10.04 21.40
N GLU A 25 3.76 10.14 22.65
CA GLU A 25 3.09 10.85 23.74
C GLU A 25 2.79 12.31 23.42
N LYS A 26 3.64 12.98 22.63
CA LYS A 26 3.40 14.36 22.21
C LYS A 26 2.17 14.48 21.32
N LEU A 27 1.93 13.48 20.46
CA LEU A 27 0.76 13.44 19.59
C LEU A 27 -0.52 13.18 20.39
N VAL A 28 -0.47 12.28 21.38
CA VAL A 28 -1.61 11.97 22.27
C VAL A 28 -2.03 13.18 23.11
N ARG A 29 -1.08 14.07 23.43
CA ARG A 29 -1.32 15.28 24.23
C ARG A 29 -1.64 16.53 23.40
N MET A 30 -1.60 16.44 22.06
CA MET A 30 -1.96 17.57 21.21
C MET A 30 -3.47 17.86 21.30
N ASP A 31 -3.83 19.14 21.19
CA ASP A 31 -5.22 19.51 21.03
C ASP A 31 -5.74 18.95 19.71
N SER A 32 -7.00 18.49 19.71
CA SER A 32 -7.70 18.03 18.52
C SER A 32 -7.58 18.97 17.32
N LYS A 33 -7.59 20.29 17.54
CA LYS A 33 -7.47 21.30 16.49
C LYS A 33 -6.10 21.31 15.85
N ASP A 34 -5.05 21.14 16.66
CA ASP A 34 -3.67 21.15 16.19
C ASP A 34 -3.37 19.92 15.32
N VAL A 35 -3.94 18.76 15.69
CA VAL A 35 -3.80 17.53 14.91
C VAL A 35 -4.47 17.68 13.55
N VAL A 36 -5.70 18.23 13.51
CA VAL A 36 -6.42 18.47 12.24
C VAL A 36 -5.68 19.48 11.38
N GLN A 37 -5.21 20.57 11.96
CA GLN A 37 -4.44 21.59 11.23
C GLN A 37 -3.18 21.00 10.60
N LYS A 38 -2.45 20.15 11.34
CA LYS A 38 -1.24 19.53 10.84
C LYS A 38 -1.52 18.48 9.76
N ALA A 39 -2.56 17.68 9.93
CA ALA A 39 -3.01 16.75 8.90
C ALA A 39 -3.41 17.48 7.61
N GLN A 40 -4.12 18.62 7.72
CA GLN A 40 -4.46 19.46 6.57
C GLN A 40 -3.23 20.04 5.88
N GLN A 41 -2.25 20.51 6.66
CA GLN A 41 -0.98 21.01 6.12
C GLN A 41 -0.24 19.92 5.34
N GLU A 42 -0.11 18.72 5.90
CA GLU A 42 0.51 17.57 5.22
C GLU A 42 -0.26 17.16 3.97
N MET A 43 -1.59 17.16 4.03
CA MET A 43 -2.44 16.84 2.89
C MET A 43 -2.28 17.87 1.75
N GLN A 44 -2.13 19.15 2.08
CA GLN A 44 -1.83 20.20 1.09
C GLN A 44 -0.43 20.03 0.49
N HIS A 45 0.56 19.70 1.32
CA HIS A 45 1.93 19.44 0.87
C HIS A 45 2.00 18.25 -0.10
N LEU A 46 1.23 17.19 0.18
CA LEU A 46 1.20 15.96 -0.63
C LEU A 46 0.09 15.92 -1.69
N LYS A 47 -0.61 17.03 -1.95
CA LYS A 47 -1.82 17.06 -2.81
C LYS A 47 -1.67 16.50 -4.23
N ARG A 48 -0.43 16.41 -4.74
CA ARG A 48 -0.12 15.86 -6.08
C ARG A 48 0.23 14.36 -6.07
N HIS A 49 0.37 13.75 -4.90
CA HIS A 49 0.74 12.35 -4.73
C HIS A 49 -0.49 11.43 -4.57
N PHE A 50 -1.65 12.00 -4.26
CA PHE A 50 -2.90 11.27 -4.07
C PHE A 50 -3.91 11.66 -5.14
N LEU A 51 -4.58 10.65 -5.71
CA LEU A 51 -5.69 10.84 -6.64
C LEU A 51 -6.99 10.52 -5.92
N VAL A 52 -7.92 11.47 -5.88
CA VAL A 52 -9.28 11.26 -5.39
C VAL A 52 -10.20 11.20 -6.60
N VAL A 53 -10.74 10.01 -6.87
CA VAL A 53 -11.63 9.77 -8.00
C VAL A 53 -13.02 9.48 -7.47
N VAL A 54 -13.99 10.33 -7.81
CA VAL A 54 -15.40 10.14 -7.48
C VAL A 54 -16.05 9.43 -8.67
N LEU A 55 -16.36 8.15 -8.50
CA LEU A 55 -16.92 7.29 -9.56
C LEU A 55 -18.44 7.15 -9.49
N ALA A 56 -19.02 7.35 -8.31
CA ALA A 56 -20.44 7.26 -8.02
C ALA A 56 -20.80 8.20 -6.89
N ASP A 57 -22.10 8.45 -6.71
CA ASP A 57 -22.60 9.27 -5.63
C ASP A 57 -22.37 8.58 -4.26
N PRO A 58 -21.79 9.27 -3.28
CA PRO A 58 -21.50 8.70 -1.96
C PRO A 58 -22.78 8.34 -1.18
N ASP A 59 -23.90 8.97 -1.52
CA ASP A 59 -25.22 8.73 -0.92
C ASP A 59 -26.05 7.72 -1.75
N GLY A 60 -25.42 7.02 -2.71
CA GLY A 60 -26.07 5.98 -3.49
C GLY A 60 -26.35 4.70 -2.70
N GLU A 61 -27.19 3.84 -3.26
CA GLU A 61 -27.49 2.54 -2.67
C GLU A 61 -26.23 1.63 -2.62
N PRO A 62 -26.08 0.80 -1.58
CA PRO A 62 -24.98 -0.16 -1.51
C PRO A 62 -24.99 -1.10 -2.72
N GLN A 63 -23.82 -1.28 -3.34
CA GLN A 63 -23.67 -2.24 -4.43
C GLN A 63 -23.22 -3.60 -3.87
N GLU A 64 -23.91 -4.66 -4.29
CA GLU A 64 -23.48 -6.03 -4.00
C GLU A 64 -22.47 -6.51 -5.04
N ASP A 65 -21.35 -7.08 -4.57
CA ASP A 65 -20.41 -7.81 -5.41
C ASP A 65 -21.01 -9.20 -5.73
N LYS A 66 -21.10 -9.51 -7.02
CA LYS A 66 -21.69 -10.77 -7.52
C LYS A 66 -20.63 -11.81 -7.82
N ASP A 67 -19.36 -11.42 -7.85
CA ASP A 67 -18.27 -12.31 -8.19
C ASP A 67 -17.91 -13.19 -6.99
N PRO A 68 -17.57 -14.48 -7.21
CA PRO A 68 -17.11 -15.34 -6.14
C PRO A 68 -15.74 -14.88 -5.62
N VAL A 69 -15.49 -15.08 -4.33
CA VAL A 69 -14.17 -14.89 -3.76
C VAL A 69 -13.21 -15.94 -4.35
N ILE A 70 -12.16 -15.48 -5.04
CA ILE A 70 -11.07 -16.30 -5.54
C ILE A 70 -9.82 -15.96 -4.72
N SER A 71 -9.24 -16.96 -4.06
CA SER A 71 -8.03 -16.83 -3.26
C SER A 71 -7.10 -17.99 -3.58
N THR A 72 -5.84 -17.67 -3.81
CA THR A 72 -4.75 -18.63 -4.05
C THR A 72 -3.53 -18.11 -3.31
N ASP A 73 -2.74 -18.99 -2.69
CA ASP A 73 -1.54 -18.59 -1.94
C ASP A 73 -0.62 -17.66 -2.75
N LEU A 74 -0.56 -17.89 -4.06
CA LEU A 74 0.26 -17.11 -4.98
C LEU A 74 -0.22 -15.67 -5.15
N THR A 75 -1.53 -15.41 -5.13
CA THR A 75 -2.12 -14.10 -5.47
C THR A 75 -2.65 -13.31 -4.28
N ASP A 76 -2.70 -13.91 -3.08
CA ASP A 76 -3.22 -13.25 -1.88
C ASP A 76 -2.39 -12.04 -1.43
N SER A 77 -1.08 -12.04 -1.68
CA SER A 77 -0.24 -10.89 -1.38
C SER A 77 0.88 -10.69 -2.39
N ARG A 78 1.26 -9.43 -2.59
CA ARG A 78 2.46 -9.06 -3.37
C ARG A 78 3.71 -9.77 -2.83
N GLN A 79 3.83 -9.91 -1.51
CA GLN A 79 5.02 -10.50 -0.90
C GLN A 79 5.13 -11.99 -1.22
N THR A 80 4.02 -12.73 -1.16
CA THR A 80 3.98 -14.16 -1.50
C THR A 80 4.31 -14.36 -2.98
N PHE A 81 3.69 -13.57 -3.85
CA PHE A 81 3.98 -13.60 -5.30
C PHE A 81 5.47 -13.36 -5.59
N LEU A 82 6.06 -12.31 -5.02
CA LEU A 82 7.48 -11.99 -5.21
C LEU A 82 8.40 -13.06 -4.61
N GLY A 83 8.04 -13.62 -3.45
CA GLY A 83 8.76 -14.73 -2.82
C GLY A 83 8.79 -15.95 -3.73
N GLN A 84 7.65 -16.31 -4.33
CA GLN A 84 7.57 -17.40 -5.29
C GLN A 84 8.42 -17.11 -6.54
N CYS A 85 8.36 -15.87 -7.07
CA CYS A 85 9.15 -15.48 -8.23
C CYS A 85 10.65 -15.58 -7.97
N GLN A 86 11.10 -15.17 -6.78
CA GLN A 86 12.51 -15.28 -6.37
C GLN A 86 12.93 -16.74 -6.21
N ALA A 87 12.12 -17.56 -5.54
CA ALA A 87 12.40 -18.98 -5.31
C ALA A 87 12.42 -19.81 -6.60
N CYS A 88 11.58 -19.48 -7.58
CA CYS A 88 11.45 -20.19 -8.86
C CYS A 88 12.12 -19.51 -10.05
N HIS A 89 12.88 -18.42 -9.80
CA HIS A 89 13.54 -17.62 -10.83
C HIS A 89 12.60 -17.13 -11.95
N TRP A 90 11.37 -16.76 -11.59
CA TRP A 90 10.44 -16.10 -12.51
C TRP A 90 10.86 -14.63 -12.66
N GLN A 91 11.22 -14.25 -13.88
CA GLN A 91 11.80 -12.96 -14.21
C GLN A 91 10.99 -12.25 -15.29
N PHE A 92 10.95 -10.92 -15.23
CA PHE A 92 10.18 -10.08 -16.15
C PHE A 92 11.06 -9.01 -16.84
N ASN A 93 12.37 -9.22 -16.88
CA ASN A 93 13.35 -8.28 -17.46
C ASN A 93 13.50 -8.39 -18.99
N THR A 94 13.08 -9.51 -19.59
CA THR A 94 13.06 -9.69 -21.05
C THR A 94 11.72 -10.29 -21.47
N LEU A 95 11.34 -10.11 -22.74
CA LEU A 95 10.12 -10.71 -23.27
C LEU A 95 10.09 -12.24 -23.09
N ARG A 96 11.21 -12.92 -23.37
CA ARG A 96 11.32 -14.38 -23.23
C ARG A 96 11.12 -14.82 -21.77
N HIS A 97 11.75 -14.13 -20.82
CA HIS A 97 11.59 -14.44 -19.40
C HIS A 97 10.17 -14.15 -18.93
N ALA A 98 9.55 -13.04 -19.37
CA ALA A 98 8.17 -12.72 -19.03
C ALA A 98 7.21 -13.78 -19.58
N GLN A 99 7.37 -14.22 -20.84
CA GLN A 99 6.56 -15.30 -21.43
C GLN A 99 6.68 -16.61 -20.64
N TYR A 100 7.90 -17.02 -20.30
CA TYR A 100 8.13 -18.21 -19.48
C TYR A 100 7.49 -18.07 -18.10
N SER A 101 7.73 -16.96 -17.42
CA SER A 101 7.19 -16.69 -16.07
C SER A 101 5.66 -16.68 -16.07
N THR A 102 5.04 -16.03 -17.05
CA THR A 102 3.58 -16.02 -17.22
C THR A 102 3.04 -17.43 -17.45
N MET A 103 3.69 -18.25 -18.29
CA MET A 103 3.29 -19.64 -18.49
C MET A 103 3.38 -20.45 -17.19
N MET A 104 4.43 -20.26 -16.39
CA MET A 104 4.59 -20.93 -15.10
C MET A 104 3.53 -20.49 -14.08
N ILE A 105 3.21 -19.20 -14.03
CA ILE A 105 2.14 -18.65 -13.17
C ILE A 105 0.78 -19.22 -13.57
N LEU A 106 0.45 -19.23 -14.86
CA LEU A 106 -0.81 -19.82 -15.36
C LEU A 106 -0.92 -21.31 -14.98
N ASN A 107 0.17 -22.06 -15.17
CA ASN A 107 0.23 -23.46 -14.78
C ASN A 107 0.09 -23.65 -13.27
N HIS A 108 0.67 -22.74 -12.46
CA HIS A 108 0.55 -22.80 -11.01
C HIS A 108 -0.88 -22.57 -10.56
N ILE A 109 -1.52 -21.49 -11.01
CA ILE A 109 -2.91 -21.14 -10.64
C ILE A 109 -3.89 -22.22 -11.12
N HIS A 110 -3.66 -22.85 -12.28
CA HIS A 110 -4.55 -23.89 -12.78
C HIS A 110 -4.45 -25.22 -12.00
N ASN A 111 -3.24 -25.62 -11.59
CA ASN A 111 -2.99 -26.94 -10.98
C ASN A 111 -2.86 -26.91 -9.46
N LYS A 112 -2.64 -25.73 -8.88
CA LYS A 112 -2.52 -25.47 -7.45
C LYS A 112 -3.35 -24.23 -7.11
N PRO A 113 -4.69 -24.36 -7.16
CA PRO A 113 -5.56 -23.28 -6.69
C PRO A 113 -5.29 -23.00 -5.21
#